data_AF-A0A964A6W7-F1
#
_entry.id   AF-A0A964A6W7-F1
#
_cell.length_a   1.000
_cell.length_b   1.000
_cell.length_c   1.000
_cell.angle_alpha   90.00
_cell.angle_beta   90.00
_cell.angle_gamma   90.00
#
_symmetry.space_group_name_H-M   'P 1'
#
loop_
_entity.id
_entity.type
_entity.pdbx_description
1 polymer ?
#
loop_
_entity_poly.entity_id
_entity_poly.type
_entity_poly.pdbx_seq_one_letter_code
_entity_poly.pdbx_strand_id
1 'polypeptide(L)'
;MKSLIVTLVGMVFLLTCNDAPEKPNKNTEVFSNYLRNQFQTELPETPHRYLLLPAIYCKGCVQKYWMDLTQWGETNDHNLITIITTQPKAIPDSISQQFETRVDRSGMLDRLPLRVANLTILKSENRNVYSVFSIPTTDTTYVGKLLE
;
A
#
# COMPACT_ATOMS: atom_id res chain seq x y z
N MET A 1 56.73 6.15 30.18
CA MET A 1 55.52 6.71 29.53
C MET A 1 54.93 5.69 28.55
N LYS A 2 54.36 4.59 29.06
CA LYS A 2 53.67 3.56 28.27
C LYS A 2 52.73 2.85 29.24
N SER A 3 51.52 3.37 29.43
CA SER A 3 50.39 2.70 30.11
C SER A 3 49.32 3.74 30.42
N LEU A 4 48.58 4.23 29.41
CA LEU A 4 47.35 5.00 29.65
C LEU A 4 46.45 5.17 28.42
N ILE A 5 46.51 4.27 27.43
CA ILE A 5 45.69 4.35 26.20
C ILE A 5 44.77 3.12 26.03
N VAL A 6 44.86 2.11 26.90
CA VAL A 6 44.13 0.84 26.71
C VAL A 6 42.70 0.87 27.28
N THR A 7 42.31 1.92 28.03
CA THR A 7 41.04 1.94 28.77
C THR A 7 39.94 2.81 28.14
N LEU A 8 40.07 3.24 26.88
CA LEU A 8 39.04 4.03 26.18
C LEU A 8 38.37 3.30 24.99
N VAL A 9 38.85 2.11 24.63
CA VAL A 9 38.31 1.34 23.49
C VAL A 9 37.22 0.35 23.93
N GLY A 10 37.03 0.13 25.24
CA GLY A 10 36.05 -0.82 25.78
C GLY A 10 34.62 -0.30 25.96
N MET A 11 34.36 1.00 25.83
CA MET A 11 33.08 1.61 26.23
C MET A 11 32.24 2.15 25.05
N VAL A 12 32.58 1.79 23.81
CA VAL A 12 31.82 2.16 22.60
C VAL A 12 30.96 0.99 22.09
N PHE A 13 31.13 -0.23 22.61
CA PHE A 13 30.38 -1.42 22.15
C PHE A 13 29.03 -1.65 22.84
N LEU A 14 28.59 -0.78 23.75
CA LEU A 14 27.33 -0.93 24.49
C LEU A 14 26.16 -0.08 23.96
N LEU A 15 26.33 0.59 22.81
CA LEU A 15 25.27 1.36 22.14
C LEU A 15 24.69 0.63 20.91
N THR A 16 24.68 -0.70 20.90
CA THR A 16 23.78 -1.42 20.00
C THR A 16 22.39 -1.35 20.61
N CYS A 17 21.62 -0.29 20.29
CA CYS A 17 20.19 -0.26 20.53
C CYS A 17 19.60 -1.53 19.90
N ASN A 18 19.24 -2.45 20.77
CA ASN A 18 18.72 -3.76 20.43
C ASN A 18 17.21 -3.63 20.20
N ASP A 19 16.82 -2.69 19.33
CA ASP A 19 15.47 -2.65 18.79
C ASP A 19 15.39 -3.80 17.80
N ALA A 20 15.03 -4.98 18.33
CA ALA A 20 14.68 -6.10 17.49
C ALA A 20 13.61 -5.59 16.51
N PRO A 21 13.81 -5.72 15.19
CA PRO A 21 12.85 -5.23 14.22
C PRO A 21 11.50 -5.87 14.52
N GLU A 22 10.50 -5.03 14.79
CA GLU A 22 9.17 -5.47 15.13
C GLU A 22 8.68 -6.41 14.02
N LYS A 23 8.27 -7.63 14.40
CA LYS A 23 7.89 -8.63 13.41
C LYS A 23 6.72 -8.06 12.58
N PRO A 24 6.82 -8.03 11.24
CA PRO A 24 5.76 -7.47 10.42
C PRO A 24 4.44 -8.21 10.68
N ASN A 25 3.35 -7.45 10.73
CA ASN A 25 2.03 -8.04 10.88
C ASN A 25 1.67 -8.89 9.64
N LYS A 26 0.67 -9.76 9.79
CA LYS A 26 0.25 -10.69 8.73
C LYS A 26 -0.10 -9.99 7.42
N ASN A 27 -0.74 -8.81 7.48
CA ASN A 27 -1.13 -8.07 6.27
C ASN A 27 0.11 -7.52 5.56
N THR A 28 1.09 -7.00 6.31
CA THR A 28 2.38 -6.56 5.78
C THR A 28 3.08 -7.70 5.06
N GLU A 29 3.20 -8.87 5.70
CA GLU A 29 3.88 -10.03 5.12
C GLU A 29 3.22 -10.49 3.81
N VAL A 30 1.89 -10.66 3.83
CA VAL A 30 1.12 -11.10 2.67
C VAL A 30 1.25 -10.11 1.51
N PHE A 31 1.06 -8.83 1.79
CA PHE A 31 1.05 -7.82 0.74
C PHE A 31 2.45 -7.50 0.21
N SER A 32 3.48 -7.49 1.06
CA SER A 32 4.86 -7.31 0.64
C SER A 32 5.33 -8.45 -0.27
N ASN A 33 4.99 -9.70 0.09
CA ASN A 33 5.28 -10.86 -0.76
C ASN A 33 4.55 -10.78 -2.10
N TYR A 34 3.30 -10.31 -2.08
CA TYR A 34 2.53 -10.08 -3.30
C TYR A 34 3.21 -9.05 -4.22
N LEU A 35 3.57 -7.87 -3.70
CA LEU A 35 4.23 -6.81 -4.48
C LEU A 35 5.57 -7.28 -5.06
N ARG A 36 6.38 -7.98 -4.26
CA ARG A 36 7.68 -8.51 -4.70
C ARG A 36 7.52 -9.54 -5.81
N ASN A 37 6.59 -10.47 -5.66
CA ASN A 37 6.43 -11.58 -6.60
C ASN A 37 5.73 -11.16 -7.89
N GLN A 38 4.79 -10.21 -7.85
CA GLN A 38 4.03 -9.79 -9.03
C GLN A 38 4.63 -8.60 -9.77
N PHE A 39 5.29 -7.69 -9.05
CA PHE A 39 5.73 -6.41 -9.61
C PHE A 39 7.19 -6.10 -9.34
N GLN A 40 7.93 -6.96 -8.62
CA GLN A 40 9.33 -6.73 -8.25
C GLN A 40 9.54 -5.42 -7.49
N THR A 41 8.58 -5.03 -6.66
CA THR A 41 8.64 -3.81 -5.86
C THR A 41 8.41 -4.08 -4.38
N GLU A 42 8.77 -3.10 -3.55
CA GLU A 42 8.56 -3.13 -2.11
C GLU A 42 7.55 -2.08 -1.67
N LEU A 43 7.05 -2.21 -0.43
CA LEU A 43 6.29 -1.14 0.20
C LEU A 43 7.22 0.06 0.45
N PRO A 44 6.79 1.29 0.15
CA PRO A 44 7.60 2.47 0.40
C PRO A 44 7.73 2.76 1.90
N GLU A 45 8.72 3.59 2.25
CA GLU A 45 8.87 4.12 3.60
C GLU A 45 7.87 5.25 3.88
N THR A 46 7.48 6.00 2.86
CA THR A 46 6.50 7.08 2.98
C THR A 46 5.06 6.54 3.08
N PRO A 47 4.12 7.32 3.64
CA PRO A 47 2.71 7.01 3.58
C PRO A 47 2.26 6.75 2.14
N HIS A 48 1.58 5.64 1.92
CA HIS A 48 1.09 5.23 0.60
C HIS A 48 -0.28 4.57 0.71
N ARG A 49 -1.02 4.62 -0.39
CA ARG A 49 -2.34 4.01 -0.53
C ARG A 49 -2.34 3.11 -1.75
N TYR A 50 -2.83 1.89 -1.57
CA TYR A 50 -3.07 0.97 -2.66
C TYR A 50 -4.57 0.81 -2.85
N LEU A 51 -5.05 1.11 -4.06
CA LEU A 51 -6.42 0.87 -4.47
C LEU A 51 -6.49 -0.46 -5.21
N LEU A 52 -7.03 -1.48 -4.55
CA LEU A 52 -7.07 -2.85 -5.02
C LEU A 52 -8.44 -3.13 -5.66
N LEU A 53 -8.43 -3.45 -6.96
CA LEU A 53 -9.62 -3.82 -7.72
C LEU A 53 -9.54 -5.31 -8.17
N PRO A 54 -10.26 -6.22 -7.49
CA PRO A 54 -10.32 -7.64 -7.84
C PRO A 54 -11.12 -7.88 -9.13
N ALA A 55 -11.13 -9.12 -9.59
CA ALA A 55 -11.80 -9.53 -10.82
C ALA A 55 -13.33 -9.38 -10.72
N ILE A 56 -13.86 -9.61 -9.51
CA ILE A 56 -15.29 -9.50 -9.22
C ILE A 56 -15.54 -8.22 -8.43
N TYR A 57 -16.20 -7.26 -9.06
CA TYR A 57 -16.50 -5.97 -8.47
C TYR A 57 -17.88 -5.43 -8.91
N CYS A 58 -18.46 -4.56 -8.09
CA CYS A 58 -19.63 -3.78 -8.45
C CYS A 58 -19.28 -2.66 -9.44
N LYS A 59 -19.70 -2.77 -10.71
CA LYS A 59 -19.39 -1.79 -11.76
C LYS A 59 -19.86 -0.37 -11.43
N GLY A 60 -21.11 -0.21 -11.00
CA GLY A 60 -21.67 1.10 -10.65
C GLY A 60 -20.96 1.76 -9.45
N CYS A 61 -20.60 0.95 -8.45
CA CYS A 61 -19.86 1.41 -7.28
C CYS A 61 -18.47 1.93 -7.69
N VAL A 62 -17.74 1.17 -8.50
CA VAL A 62 -16.40 1.52 -8.98
C VAL A 62 -16.41 2.78 -9.87
N GLN A 63 -17.41 2.97 -10.71
CA GLN A 63 -17.55 4.20 -11.49
C GLN A 63 -17.66 5.45 -10.60
N LYS A 64 -18.46 5.39 -9.53
CA LYS A 64 -18.54 6.48 -8.54
C LYS A 64 -17.19 6.72 -7.89
N TYR A 65 -16.47 5.67 -7.52
CA TYR A 65 -15.15 5.80 -6.89
C TYR A 65 -14.11 6.48 -7.79
N TRP A 66 -14.15 6.23 -9.10
CA TRP A 66 -13.27 6.93 -10.04
C TRP A 66 -13.58 8.42 -10.17
N MET A 67 -14.86 8.80 -10.12
CA MET A 67 -15.24 10.21 -10.08
C MET A 67 -14.68 10.88 -8.81
N ASP A 68 -14.90 10.25 -7.65
CA ASP A 68 -14.41 10.77 -6.37
C ASP A 68 -12.86 10.85 -6.33
N LEU A 69 -12.17 9.85 -6.89
CA LEU A 69 -10.71 9.81 -6.98
C LEU A 69 -10.16 10.91 -7.91
N THR A 70 -10.83 11.17 -9.03
CA THR A 70 -10.45 12.26 -9.95
C THR A 70 -10.51 13.60 -9.22
N GLN A 71 -11.62 13.86 -8.52
CA GLN A 71 -11.80 15.09 -7.76
C GLN A 71 -10.78 15.24 -6.62
N TRP A 72 -10.47 14.14 -5.92
CA TRP A 72 -9.43 14.15 -4.89
C TRP A 72 -8.04 14.45 -5.49
N GLY A 73 -7.73 13.85 -6.65
CA GLY A 73 -6.48 14.08 -7.36
C GLY A 73 -6.24 15.55 -7.71
N GLU A 74 -7.27 16.32 -8.05
CA GLU A 74 -7.10 17.74 -8.42
C GLU A 74 -6.40 18.60 -7.36
N THR A 75 -6.44 18.19 -6.09
CA THR A 75 -5.93 18.97 -4.96
C THR A 75 -4.88 18.25 -4.10
N ASN A 76 -4.52 16.99 -4.43
CA ASN A 76 -3.63 16.15 -3.63
C ASN A 76 -2.50 15.53 -4.45
N ASP A 77 -1.44 15.06 -3.79
CA ASP A 77 -0.30 14.41 -4.44
C ASP A 77 -0.66 12.99 -4.94
N HIS A 78 -0.60 12.79 -6.26
CA HIS A 78 -0.94 11.52 -6.90
C HIS A 78 0.09 10.43 -6.63
N ASN A 79 1.33 10.79 -6.30
CA ASN A 79 2.42 9.83 -6.10
C ASN A 79 2.22 8.95 -4.86
N LEU A 80 1.26 9.30 -4.00
CA LEU A 80 0.91 8.56 -2.79
C LEU A 80 -0.09 7.42 -3.06
N ILE A 81 -0.55 7.25 -4.31
CA ILE A 81 -1.57 6.26 -4.68
C ILE A 81 -1.07 5.37 -5.82
N THR A 82 -1.16 4.05 -5.62
CA THR A 82 -1.03 3.05 -6.68
C THR A 82 -2.31 2.25 -6.81
N ILE A 83 -2.85 2.13 -8.02
CA ILE A 83 -4.01 1.29 -8.32
C ILE A 83 -3.50 -0.07 -8.80
N ILE A 84 -3.95 -1.15 -8.17
CA ILE A 84 -3.64 -2.52 -8.58
C ILE A 84 -4.94 -3.21 -8.99
N THR A 85 -5.00 -3.72 -10.23
CA THR A 85 -6.22 -4.31 -10.78
C THR A 85 -5.98 -5.62 -11.52
N THR A 86 -6.95 -6.52 -11.50
CA THR A 86 -7.02 -7.65 -12.45
C THR A 86 -7.89 -7.33 -13.67
N GLN A 87 -8.54 -6.16 -13.68
CA GLN A 87 -9.49 -5.69 -14.68
C GLN A 87 -9.07 -4.32 -15.22
N PRO A 88 -8.06 -4.23 -16.11
CA PRO A 88 -7.54 -2.94 -16.59
C PRO A 88 -8.61 -2.09 -17.29
N LYS A 89 -9.54 -2.73 -18.01
CA LYS A 89 -10.65 -2.04 -18.70
C LYS A 89 -11.65 -1.38 -17.73
N ALA A 90 -11.58 -1.69 -16.45
CA ALA A 90 -12.42 -1.06 -15.43
C ALA A 90 -11.90 0.30 -14.98
N ILE A 91 -10.64 0.63 -15.30
CA ILE A 91 -9.99 1.89 -14.94
C ILE A 91 -10.07 2.83 -16.15
N PRO A 92 -10.70 4.01 -16.03
CA PRO A 92 -10.70 5.01 -17.08
C PRO A 92 -9.28 5.47 -17.44
N ASP A 93 -9.06 5.85 -18.70
CA ASP A 93 -7.77 6.37 -19.15
C ASP A 93 -7.36 7.62 -18.36
N SER A 94 -8.32 8.49 -18.01
CA SER A 94 -8.07 9.68 -17.18
C SER A 94 -7.48 9.34 -15.81
N ILE A 95 -7.92 8.24 -15.20
CA ILE A 95 -7.37 7.75 -13.92
C ILE A 95 -5.98 7.15 -14.15
N SER A 96 -5.83 6.31 -15.17
CA SER A 96 -4.56 5.65 -15.47
C SER A 96 -3.44 6.63 -15.86
N GLN A 97 -3.79 7.81 -16.36
CA GLN A 97 -2.85 8.90 -16.67
C GLN A 97 -2.44 9.73 -15.45
N GLN A 98 -3.26 9.77 -14.41
CA GLN A 98 -3.01 10.54 -13.19
C GLN A 98 -2.30 9.69 -12.12
N PHE A 99 -2.69 8.42 -11.98
CA PHE A 99 -2.22 7.55 -10.91
C PHE A 99 -1.42 6.37 -11.45
N GLU A 100 -0.40 5.95 -10.70
CA GLU A 100 0.32 4.73 -11.03
C GLU A 100 -0.65 3.54 -11.05
N THR A 101 -0.73 2.86 -12.19
CA THR A 101 -1.63 1.72 -12.36
C THR A 101 -0.85 0.46 -12.70
N ARG A 102 -1.09 -0.60 -11.94
CA ARG A 102 -0.46 -1.91 -12.12
C ARG A 102 -1.52 -2.97 -12.39
N VAL A 103 -1.25 -3.79 -13.39
CA VAL A 103 -2.17 -4.84 -13.82
C VAL A 103 -1.64 -6.19 -13.34
N ASP A 104 -2.36 -6.81 -12.41
CA ASP A 104 -2.14 -8.20 -12.02
C ASP A 104 -2.76 -9.13 -13.06
N ARG A 105 -1.92 -9.54 -14.02
CA ARG A 105 -2.32 -10.47 -15.09
C ARG A 105 -2.48 -11.91 -14.59
N SER A 106 -1.95 -12.24 -13.42
CA SER A 106 -1.98 -13.60 -12.86
C SER A 106 -3.27 -13.88 -12.08
N GLY A 107 -4.00 -12.83 -11.68
CA GLY A 107 -5.19 -12.94 -10.83
C GLY A 107 -4.84 -13.31 -9.37
N MET A 108 -3.59 -13.09 -8.95
CA MET A 108 -3.17 -13.40 -7.57
C MET A 108 -3.80 -12.47 -6.53
N LEU A 109 -4.17 -11.25 -6.93
CA LEU A 109 -4.90 -10.29 -6.10
C LEU A 109 -6.16 -10.90 -5.49
N ASP A 110 -6.94 -11.62 -6.30
CA ASP A 110 -8.20 -12.28 -5.90
C ASP A 110 -7.99 -13.42 -4.88
N ARG A 111 -6.75 -13.90 -4.76
CA ARG A 111 -6.39 -15.06 -3.91
C ARG A 111 -5.64 -14.64 -2.65
N LEU A 112 -5.36 -13.35 -2.48
CA LEU A 112 -4.69 -12.88 -1.28
C LEU A 112 -5.56 -13.19 -0.06
N PRO A 113 -4.99 -13.65 1.07
CA PRO A 113 -5.69 -13.77 2.33
C PRO A 113 -5.90 -12.39 3.01
N LEU A 114 -6.11 -11.35 2.20
CA LEU A 114 -6.58 -10.02 2.54
C LEU A 114 -8.00 -10.00 2.00
N ARG A 115 -9.01 -9.63 2.79
CA ARG A 115 -10.43 -9.68 2.40
C ARG A 115 -10.74 -8.66 1.30
N VAL A 116 -10.17 -8.81 0.11
CA VAL A 116 -10.29 -7.90 -1.03
C VAL A 116 -11.64 -8.14 -1.70
N ALA A 117 -12.49 -7.12 -1.68
CA ALA A 117 -13.80 -7.13 -2.33
C ALA A 117 -14.12 -5.73 -2.86
N ASN A 118 -14.84 -5.65 -3.98
CA ASN A 118 -15.18 -4.39 -4.65
C ASN A 118 -13.95 -3.48 -4.84
N LEU A 119 -13.94 -2.27 -4.28
CA LEU A 119 -12.72 -1.49 -4.17
C LEU A 119 -12.20 -1.64 -2.74
N THR A 120 -10.95 -2.09 -2.61
CA THR A 120 -10.28 -2.20 -1.31
C THR A 120 -9.15 -1.19 -1.22
N ILE A 121 -9.12 -0.44 -0.13
CA ILE A 121 -8.04 0.50 0.18
C ILE A 121 -7.12 -0.16 1.19
N LEU A 122 -5.86 -0.22 0.84
CA LEU A 122 -4.79 -0.64 1.72
C LEU A 122 -3.91 0.59 2.03
N LYS A 123 -3.71 0.88 3.32
CA LYS A 123 -2.86 1.97 3.78
C LYS A 123 -1.55 1.40 4.31
N SER A 124 -0.43 1.97 3.85
CA SER A 124 0.91 1.60 4.32
C SER A 124 1.75 2.82 4.68
N GLU A 125 2.73 2.63 5.56
CA GLU A 125 3.75 3.60 5.95
C GLU A 125 4.90 2.83 6.59
N ASN A 126 6.14 3.32 6.48
CA ASN A 126 7.33 2.68 7.02
C ASN A 126 7.43 1.20 6.65
N ARG A 127 7.15 0.89 5.38
CA ARG A 127 7.11 -0.48 4.82
C ARG A 127 6.11 -1.43 5.49
N ASN A 128 5.14 -0.90 6.24
CA ASN A 128 4.14 -1.67 6.97
C ASN A 128 2.73 -1.36 6.49
N VAL A 129 1.91 -2.40 6.34
CA VAL A 129 0.47 -2.27 6.12
C VAL A 129 -0.22 -2.13 7.46
N TYR A 130 -0.84 -1.00 7.73
CA TYR A 130 -1.56 -0.77 8.99
C TYR A 130 -3.08 -0.79 8.83
N SER A 131 -3.60 -0.70 7.60
CA SER A 131 -5.04 -0.78 7.36
C SER A 131 -5.36 -1.44 6.02
N VAL A 132 -6.42 -2.26 6.02
CA VAL A 132 -7.03 -2.86 4.83
C VAL A 132 -8.52 -2.80 5.02
N PHE A 133 -9.24 -2.10 4.15
CA PHE A 133 -10.70 -2.02 4.21
C PHE A 133 -11.31 -2.04 2.82
N SER A 134 -12.36 -2.84 2.66
CA SER A 134 -13.16 -2.88 1.43
C SER A 134 -14.33 -1.93 1.56
N ILE A 135 -14.54 -1.10 0.54
CA ILE A 135 -15.68 -0.20 0.51
C ILE A 135 -16.94 -1.02 0.22
N PRO A 136 -17.95 -0.99 1.10
CA PRO A 136 -19.22 -1.68 0.87
C PRO A 136 -19.94 -1.13 -0.36
N THR A 137 -20.68 -1.98 -1.06
CA THR A 137 -21.46 -1.56 -2.25
C THR A 137 -22.61 -0.59 -1.93
N THR A 138 -23.05 -0.55 -0.67
CA THR A 138 -24.10 0.34 -0.18
C THR A 138 -23.56 1.66 0.36
N ASP A 139 -22.23 1.81 0.43
CA ASP A 139 -21.61 2.97 1.03
C ASP A 139 -21.59 4.14 0.04
N THR A 140 -22.15 5.27 0.46
CA THR A 140 -22.17 6.52 -0.30
C THR A 140 -21.02 7.45 0.07
N THR A 141 -20.15 7.03 1.01
CA THR A 141 -19.01 7.80 1.49
C THR A 141 -18.09 8.18 0.34
N TYR A 142 -17.70 9.45 0.33
CA TYR A 142 -16.75 10.01 -0.61
C TYR A 142 -15.38 9.36 -0.44
N VAL A 143 -14.84 8.76 -1.49
CA VAL A 143 -13.56 8.02 -1.44
C VAL A 143 -12.41 8.90 -0.96
N GLY A 144 -12.39 10.19 -1.29
CA GLY A 144 -11.34 11.09 -0.83
C GLY A 144 -11.23 11.19 0.69
N LYS A 145 -12.35 11.11 1.43
CA LYS A 145 -12.31 11.07 2.92
C LYS A 145 -11.67 9.81 3.47
N LEU A 146 -11.69 8.73 2.69
CA LEU A 146 -11.08 7.46 3.08
C LEU A 146 -9.58 7.43 2.74
N LEU A 147 -9.11 8.37 1.91
CA LEU A 147 -7.71 8.50 1.50
C LEU A 147 -6.89 9.37 2.47
N GLU A 148 -7.52 10.37 3.10
CA GLU A 148 -7.01 11.08 4.29
C GLU A 148 -6.58 10.08 5.39
#